data_AF-A0A517RJZ7-F1
#
_entry.id   AF-A0A517RJZ7-F1
#
_cell.length_a   1.000
_cell.length_b   1.000
_cell.length_c   1.000
_cell.angle_alpha   90.00
_cell.angle_beta   90.00
_cell.angle_gamma   90.00
#
_symmetry.space_group_name_H-M   'P 1'
#
loop_
_entity.id
_entity.type
_entity.pdbx_description
1 polymer ?
#
loop_
_entity_poly.entity_id
_entity_poly.type
_entity_poly.pdbx_seq_one_letter_code
_entity_poly.pdbx_strand_id
1 'polypeptide(L)' 'MRQSNAIAEEIRVLMKRDSTHRRNIEGKDSEWILGDYGDIVLHIFTEETRELYDLERLWADATKVDWQSHNADKADSV' A
#
# COMPACT_ATOMS: atom_id res chain seq x y z
N MET A 1 -16.39 1.19 -2.77
CA MET A 1 -15.70 0.64 -1.59
C MET A 1 -15.32 -0.84 -1.68
N ARG A 2 -16.03 -1.71 -2.44
CA ARG A 2 -15.65 -3.14 -2.58
C ARG A 2 -14.22 -3.38 -3.09
N GLN A 3 -13.75 -2.60 -4.07
CA GLN A 3 -12.41 -2.76 -4.65
C GLN A 3 -11.30 -2.38 -3.64
N SER A 4 -11.39 -1.23 -2.98
CA SER A 4 -10.41 -0.80 -1.96
C SER A 4 -10.30 -1.81 -0.83
N ASN A 5 -11.43 -2.36 -0.38
CA ASN A 5 -11.45 -3.42 0.63
C ASN A 5 -10.82 -4.72 0.12
N ALA A 6 -11.07 -5.12 -1.14
CA ALA A 6 -10.46 -6.30 -1.73
C ALA A 6 -8.93 -6.16 -1.83
N ILE A 7 -8.44 -4.97 -2.19
CA ILE A 7 -7.00 -4.66 -2.20
C ILE A 7 -6.42 -4.75 -0.77
N ALA A 8 -7.08 -4.12 0.21
CA ALA A 8 -6.63 -4.16 1.60
C ALA A 8 -6.66 -5.58 2.21
N GLU A 9 -7.61 -6.42 1.76
CA GLU A 9 -7.70 -7.85 2.08
C GLU A 9 -6.54 -8.62 1.49
N GLU A 10 -6.28 -8.50 0.20
CA GLU A 10 -5.23 -9.25 -0.47
C GLU A 10 -3.85 -8.90 0.10
N ILE A 11 -3.57 -7.61 0.29
CA ILE A 11 -2.31 -7.17 0.91
C ILE A 11 -2.17 -7.74 2.32
N ARG A 12 -3.27 -7.86 3.09
CA ARG A 12 -3.21 -8.54 4.38
C ARG A 12 -2.75 -9.97 4.28
N VAL A 13 -3.34 -10.71 3.34
CA VAL A 13 -3.08 -12.13 3.15
C VAL A 13 -1.62 -12.32 2.76
N LEU A 14 -1.11 -11.51 1.83
CA LEU A 14 0.29 -11.55 1.40
C LEU A 14 1.25 -11.22 2.55
N MET A 15 1.05 -10.10 3.27
CA MET A 15 1.92 -9.68 4.36
C MET A 15 1.93 -10.66 5.54
N LYS A 16 0.81 -11.35 5.77
CA LYS A 16 0.73 -12.43 6.78
C LYS A 16 1.60 -13.64 6.41
N ARG A 17 1.76 -13.95 5.12
CA ARG A 17 2.60 -15.06 4.65
C ARG A 17 4.09 -14.77 4.86
N ASP A 18 4.47 -13.51 4.73
CA ASP A 18 5.87 -13.07 4.86
C ASP A 18 6.27 -12.74 6.31
N SER A 19 5.49 -13.21 7.29
CA SER A 19 5.73 -12.98 8.74
C SER A 19 5.80 -11.50 9.14
N THR A 20 5.32 -10.59 8.30
CA THR A 20 5.28 -9.16 8.64
C THR A 20 4.12 -8.93 9.61
N HIS A 21 4.46 -8.44 10.80
CA HIS A 21 3.48 -8.17 11.84
C HIS A 21 2.77 -6.85 11.53
N ARG A 22 1.59 -6.95 10.94
CA ARG A 22 0.66 -5.82 10.88
C ARG A 22 0.41 -5.30 12.30
N ARG A 23 0.58 -4.01 12.50
CA ARG A 23 0.19 -3.35 13.75
C ARG A 23 -1.30 -3.04 13.74
N ASN A 24 -1.80 -2.29 12.76
CA ASN A 24 -3.20 -1.86 12.71
C ASN A 24 -3.71 -1.68 11.27
N ILE A 25 -5.04 -1.77 11.09
CA ILE A 25 -5.76 -1.23 9.92
C ILE A 25 -6.90 -0.35 10.41
N GLU A 26 -7.02 0.82 9.79
CA GLU A 26 -8.07 1.79 10.05
C GLU A 26 -8.86 2.10 8.77
N GLY A 27 -10.09 2.62 8.93
CA GLY A 27 -10.91 3.07 7.80
C GLY A 27 -11.46 1.93 6.93
N LYS A 28 -11.64 0.72 7.48
CA LYS A 28 -12.31 -0.38 6.75
C LYS A 28 -13.69 0.06 6.28
N ASP A 29 -14.07 -0.29 5.05
CA ASP A 29 -15.33 0.16 4.42
C ASP A 29 -15.45 1.68 4.30
N SER A 30 -14.32 2.39 4.14
CA SER A 30 -14.28 3.84 3.87
C SER A 30 -13.51 4.16 2.59
N GLU A 31 -13.45 5.46 2.26
CA GLU A 31 -12.76 5.97 1.07
C GLU A 31 -11.24 6.07 1.26
N TRP A 32 -10.77 5.94 2.50
CA TRP A 32 -9.37 5.91 2.88
C TRP A 32 -9.11 4.77 3.85
N ILE A 33 -8.40 3.74 3.39
CA ILE A 33 -7.92 2.66 4.26
C ILE A 33 -6.44 2.92 4.56
N LEU A 34 -6.10 2.91 5.85
CA LEU A 34 -4.73 3.05 6.34
C LEU A 34 -4.25 1.71 6.91
N GLY A 35 -3.06 1.26 6.50
CA GLY A 35 -2.41 0.08 7.06
C GLY A 35 -1.02 0.37 7.61
N ASP A 36 -0.83 0.13 8.90
CA ASP A 36 0.48 0.23 9.57
C ASP A 36 1.11 -1.17 9.71
N TYR A 37 2.29 -1.34 9.12
CA TYR A 37 3.08 -2.57 9.13
C TYR A 37 4.41 -2.46 9.87
N GLY A 38 4.65 -1.41 10.65
CA GLY A 38 5.97 -1.25 11.28
C GLY A 38 6.84 -0.27 10.52
N ASP A 39 7.48 -0.81 9.49
CA ASP A 39 8.46 -0.13 8.65
C ASP A 39 7.81 0.55 7.44
N ILE A 40 6.58 0.15 7.09
CA ILE A 40 5.83 0.62 5.93
C ILE A 40 4.42 1.03 6.37
N VAL A 41 3.99 2.19 5.89
CA VAL A 41 2.60 2.67 6.03
C VAL A 41 1.95 2.71 4.65
N LEU A 42 0.85 1.97 4.50
CA LEU A 42 0.08 1.87 3.27
C LEU A 42 -1.15 2.77 3.32
N HIS A 43 -1.31 3.58 2.28
CA HIS A 43 -2.49 4.41 2.05
C HIS A 43 -3.25 3.90 0.83
N ILE A 44 -4.50 3.46 1.01
CA ILE A 44 -5.37 3.04 -0.09
C ILE A 44 -6.50 4.05 -0.19
N PHE A 45 -6.55 4.77 -1.31
CA PHE A 45 -7.52 5.82 -1.58
C PHE A 45 -8.49 5.43 -2.69
N THR A 46 -9.69 6.00 -2.66
CA THR A 46 -10.46 6.23 -3.88
C THR A 46 -9.83 7.36 -4.69
N GLU A 47 -10.13 7.44 -5.99
CA GLU A 47 -9.59 8.48 -6.86
C GLU A 47 -9.94 9.89 -6.35
N GLU A 48 -11.21 10.13 -6.02
CA GLU A 48 -11.70 11.38 -5.42
C GLU A 48 -10.97 11.74 -4.12
N THR A 49 -10.74 10.76 -3.23
CA THR A 49 -10.06 11.01 -1.96
C THR A 49 -8.58 11.34 -2.17
N ARG A 50 -7.91 10.70 -3.13
CA ARG A 50 -6.51 10.98 -3.45
C ARG A 50 -6.34 12.43 -3.93
N GLU A 51 -7.25 12.90 -4.78
CA GLU A 51 -7.25 14.28 -5.28
C GLU A 51 -7.51 15.30 -4.17
N LEU A 52 -8.45 15.00 -3.26
CA LEU A 52 -8.79 15.88 -2.15
C LEU A 52 -7.63 16.08 -1.17
N TYR A 53 -6.96 14.99 -0.76
CA TYR A 53 -5.89 15.04 0.24
C TYR A 53 -4.52 15.35 -0.36
N ASP A 54 -4.30 15.03 -1.64
CA ASP A 54 -3.07 15.31 -2.40
C ASP A 54 -1.78 15.06 -1.60
N LEU A 55 -1.71 13.92 -0.92
CA LEU A 55 -0.55 13.57 -0.08
C LEU A 55 0.74 13.48 -0.89
N GLU A 56 0.65 13.32 -2.21
CA GLU A 56 1.80 13.29 -3.11
C GLU A 56 2.61 14.58 -3.04
N ARG A 57 1.97 15.73 -2.76
CA ARG A 57 2.68 16.98 -2.50
C ARG A 57 3.49 16.95 -1.22
N LEU A 58 2.98 16.34 -0.16
CA LEU A 58 3.68 16.25 1.12
C LEU A 58 4.96 15.41 1.00
N TRP A 59 4.92 14.37 0.17
CA TRP A 59 6.03 13.44 -0.05
C TRP A 59 6.83 13.76 -1.31
N ALA A 60 6.67 14.95 -1.91
CA ALA A 60 7.29 15.30 -3.18
C ALA A 60 8.83 15.23 -3.14
N ASP A 61 9.41 15.56 -1.99
CA ASP A 61 10.86 15.54 -1.75
C ASP A 61 11.40 14.17 -1.30
N ALA A 62 10.53 13.17 -1.11
CA ALA A 62 10.95 11.84 -0.69
C ALA A 62 11.57 11.05 -1.85
N THR A 63 12.61 10.27 -1.55
CA THR A 63 13.22 9.36 -2.53
C THR A 63 12.19 8.35 -3.02
N LYS A 64 11.91 8.36 -4.32
CA LYS A 64 11.04 7.38 -4.95
C LYS A 64 11.75 6.04 -5.04
N VAL A 65 11.15 5.02 -4.42
CA VAL A 65 11.63 3.64 -4.53
C VAL A 65 11.06 3.04 -5.81
N ASP A 66 11.93 2.67 -6.75
CA ASP A 66 11.53 1.87 -7.91
C ASP A 66 11.35 0.41 -7.49
N TRP A 67 10.10 0.04 -7.25
CA TRP A 67 9.73 -1.31 -6.84
C TRP A 67 9.69 -2.31 -8.00
N GLN A 68 9.71 -1.86 -9.26
CA GLN A 68 9.70 -2.75 -10.44
C GLN A 68 11.08 -3.25 -10.79
N SER A 69 12.12 -2.43 -10.56
CA SER A 69 13.52 -2.80 -10.78
C SER A 69 13.91 -4.10 -10.06
N HIS A 70 13.35 -4.41 -8.89
CA HIS A 70 13.67 -5.62 -8.11
C HIS A 70 13.07 -6.92 -8.68
N ASN A 71 12.13 -6.84 -9.63
CA ASN A 71 11.54 -8.02 -10.29
C ASN A 71 12.29 -8.45 -11.56
N ALA A 72 13.05 -7.55 -12.20
CA ALA A 72 13.81 -7.86 -13.41
C ALA A 72 14.91 -8.91 -13.13
N ASP A 73 15.57 -8.84 -11.97
CA ASP A 73 16.65 -9.75 -11.59
C ASP A 73 16.19 -11.21 -11.37
N LYS A 74 14.88 -11.45 -11.17
CA LYS A 74 14.31 -12.80 -11.02
C LYS A 74 13.75 -13.39 -12.31
N ALA A 75 13.50 -12.57 -13.34
CA ALA A 75 12.90 -13.03 -14.59
C ALA A 75 13.94 -13.62 -15.57
N ASP A 76 15.21 -13.26 -15.42
CA ASP A 76 16.31 -13.70 -16.31
C ASP A 76 17.05 -14.97 -15.80
N SER A 77 16.47 -15.72 -14.86
CA SER A 77 17.05 -16.98 -14.33
C SER A 77 16.13 -18.21 -14.46
N VAL A 78 15.19 -18.22 -15.41
CA VAL A 78 14.39 -19.42 -15.77
C VAL A 78 14.50 -19.72 -17.26
#